data_AF-A0A8S3U312-F1
#
_entry.id   AF-A0A8S3U312-F1
#
_cell.length_a   1.000
_cell.length_b   1.000
_cell.length_c   1.000
_cell.angle_alpha   90.00
_cell.angle_beta   90.00
_cell.angle_gamma   90.00
#
_symmetry.space_group_name_H-M   'P 1'
#
loop_
_entity.id
_entity.type
_entity.pdbx_description
1 polymer ?
#
loop_
_entity_poly.entity_id
_entity_poly.type
_entity_poly.pdbx_seq_one_letter_code
_entity_poly.pdbx_strand_id
1 'polypeptide(L)'
;MWQDIPDTWLLEIFQYLKFQDLVNITAVCKKWQRVALDETLWRKLMRRTYNLKSTDLAPGKDSWYSEYKRFYYHTPAIESEVLTNHTDEVLDVAFSHNGKYVCTTSKDCTVKVWEIGFPTTLKYSADLKEMLEWSLTQYAVFNKTDDYLLVCGVNINGPYYNEFFMGHGAIFDMTQDFTIIRVMGMNPPHLFADWADTEVCLGGYATNHDHLTINSFKVPDKRTRMNQEPVKPPDPRRY
;
A
#
# COMPACT_ATOMS: atom_id res chain seq x y z
N MET A 1 -13.39 -54.12 -2.91
CA MET A 1 -14.51 -53.23 -3.31
C MET A 1 -14.04 -51.81 -3.57
N TRP A 2 -13.52 -51.04 -2.60
CA TRP A 2 -13.00 -49.68 -2.88
C TRP A 2 -11.58 -49.64 -3.48
N GLN A 3 -10.80 -50.72 -3.36
CA GLN A 3 -9.44 -50.80 -3.92
C GLN A 3 -9.42 -51.00 -5.44
N ASP A 4 -10.54 -51.47 -6.01
CA ASP A 4 -10.68 -51.86 -7.41
C ASP A 4 -11.15 -50.70 -8.31
N ILE A 5 -11.54 -49.57 -7.72
CA ILE A 5 -12.00 -48.38 -8.45
C ILE A 5 -10.84 -47.74 -9.24
N PRO A 6 -10.98 -47.44 -10.54
CA PRO A 6 -9.92 -46.78 -11.30
C PRO A 6 -9.60 -45.38 -10.78
N ASP A 7 -8.35 -44.93 -10.96
CA ASP A 7 -7.88 -43.63 -10.48
C ASP A 7 -8.70 -42.45 -11.04
N THR A 8 -9.21 -42.56 -12.26
CA THR A 8 -10.06 -41.53 -12.89
C THR A 8 -11.36 -41.31 -12.13
N TRP A 9 -11.99 -42.37 -11.64
CA TRP A 9 -13.21 -42.27 -10.83
C TRP A 9 -12.90 -41.71 -9.45
N LEU A 10 -11.76 -42.07 -8.86
CA LEU A 10 -11.31 -41.48 -7.59
C LEU A 10 -11.05 -39.97 -7.74
N LEU A 11 -10.45 -39.51 -8.84
CA LEU A 11 -10.27 -38.08 -9.12
C LEU A 11 -11.61 -37.33 -9.21
N GLU A 12 -12.59 -37.91 -9.91
CA GLU A 12 -13.93 -37.33 -10.05
C GLU A 12 -14.71 -37.30 -8.72
N ILE A 13 -14.40 -38.20 -7.78
CA ILE A 13 -14.93 -38.14 -6.41
C ILE A 13 -14.18 -37.07 -5.60
N PHE A 14 -12.85 -37.10 -5.63
CA PHE A 14 -11.99 -36.26 -4.80
C PHE A 14 -12.14 -34.76 -5.11
N GLN A 15 -12.47 -34.39 -6.36
CA GLN A 15 -12.73 -32.99 -6.70
C GLN A 15 -13.93 -32.36 -5.96
N TYR A 16 -14.82 -33.16 -5.36
CA TYR A 16 -15.94 -32.64 -4.56
C TYR A 16 -15.63 -32.50 -3.07
N LEU A 17 -14.45 -32.91 -2.64
CA LEU A 17 -14.06 -32.89 -1.23
C LEU A 17 -13.43 -31.56 -0.81
N LYS A 18 -13.49 -31.28 0.50
CA LYS A 18 -12.80 -30.12 1.09
C LYS A 18 -11.31 -30.43 1.27
N PHE A 19 -10.51 -29.37 1.41
CA PHE A 19 -9.07 -29.49 1.64
C PHE A 19 -8.72 -30.43 2.80
N GLN A 20 -9.40 -30.28 3.94
CA GLN A 20 -9.15 -31.11 5.12
C GLN A 20 -9.44 -32.59 4.87
N ASP A 21 -10.50 -32.90 4.13
CA ASP A 21 -10.89 -34.27 3.79
C ASP A 21 -9.88 -34.91 2.84
N LEU A 22 -9.40 -34.16 1.85
CA LEU A 22 -8.36 -34.59 0.92
C LEU A 22 -7.06 -34.93 1.65
N VAL A 23 -6.66 -34.11 2.62
CA VAL A 23 -5.49 -34.40 3.48
C VAL A 23 -5.71 -35.67 4.28
N ASN A 24 -6.88 -35.87 4.88
CA ASN A 24 -7.19 -37.09 5.64
C ASN A 24 -7.15 -38.35 4.74
N ILE A 25 -7.65 -38.25 3.52
CA ILE A 25 -7.66 -39.34 2.53
C ILE A 25 -6.25 -39.78 2.13
N THR A 26 -5.27 -38.87 2.13
CA THR A 26 -3.86 -39.23 1.86
C THR A 26 -3.29 -40.20 2.89
N ALA A 27 -3.82 -40.24 4.10
CA ALA A 27 -3.38 -41.15 5.16
C ALA A 27 -4.03 -42.54 5.11
N VAL A 28 -5.06 -42.73 4.27
CA VAL A 28 -5.84 -43.99 4.25
C VAL A 28 -5.08 -45.12 3.57
N CYS A 29 -4.54 -44.89 2.36
CA CYS A 29 -3.72 -45.88 1.65
C CYS A 29 -2.86 -45.25 0.54
N LYS A 30 -1.83 -45.97 0.08
CA LYS A 30 -0.90 -45.50 -0.97
C LYS A 30 -1.59 -45.10 -2.28
N LYS A 31 -2.64 -45.83 -2.68
CA LYS A 31 -3.39 -45.51 -3.92
C LYS A 31 -4.10 -44.16 -3.78
N TRP A 32 -4.79 -43.95 -2.67
CA TRP A 32 -5.53 -42.72 -2.41
C TRP A 32 -4.59 -41.54 -2.20
N GLN A 33 -3.45 -41.75 -1.53
CA GLN A 33 -2.39 -40.74 -1.43
C GLN A 33 -1.91 -40.28 -2.80
N ARG A 34 -1.60 -41.22 -3.72
CA ARG A 34 -1.17 -40.89 -5.08
C ARG A 34 -2.21 -40.07 -5.83
N VAL A 35 -3.48 -40.49 -5.79
CA VAL A 35 -4.57 -39.81 -6.51
C VAL A 35 -4.91 -38.45 -5.89
N ALA A 36 -4.87 -38.34 -4.56
CA ALA A 36 -5.13 -37.08 -3.87
C ALA A 36 -4.01 -36.04 -4.06
N LEU A 37 -2.81 -36.44 -4.48
CA LEU A 37 -1.69 -35.55 -4.83
C LEU A 37 -1.61 -35.26 -6.34
N ASP A 38 -2.62 -35.63 -7.12
CA ASP A 38 -2.65 -35.36 -8.56
C ASP A 38 -2.76 -33.86 -8.87
N GLU A 39 -1.88 -33.36 -9.74
CA GLU A 39 -1.82 -31.94 -10.11
C GLU A 39 -3.07 -31.44 -10.83
N THR A 40 -3.75 -32.30 -11.59
CA THR A 40 -4.97 -31.91 -12.30
C THR A 40 -6.15 -31.70 -11.35
N LEU A 41 -6.20 -32.46 -10.26
CA LEU A 41 -7.16 -32.29 -9.17
C LEU A 41 -6.97 -30.92 -8.51
N TRP A 42 -5.75 -30.61 -8.05
CA TRP A 42 -5.47 -29.34 -7.37
C TRP A 42 -5.64 -28.13 -8.27
N ARG A 43 -5.30 -28.25 -9.56
CA ARG A 43 -5.60 -27.22 -10.55
C ARG A 43 -7.10 -26.95 -10.68
N LYS A 44 -7.94 -28.00 -10.79
CA LYS A 44 -9.41 -27.86 -10.84
C LYS A 44 -9.94 -27.21 -9.55
N LEU A 45 -9.48 -27.66 -8.39
CA LEU A 45 -9.88 -27.12 -7.09
C LEU A 45 -9.50 -25.65 -6.93
N MET A 46 -8.27 -25.27 -7.28
CA MET A 46 -7.80 -23.89 -7.21
C MET A 46 -8.67 -22.94 -8.04
N ARG A 47 -9.00 -23.34 -9.28
CA ARG A 47 -9.89 -22.56 -10.16
C ARG A 47 -11.29 -22.43 -9.58
N ARG A 48 -11.85 -23.50 -9.03
CA ARG A 48 -13.19 -23.48 -8.43
C ARG A 48 -13.24 -22.63 -7.16
N THR A 49 -12.28 -22.80 -6.26
CA THR A 49 -12.28 -22.16 -4.93
C THR A 49 -11.97 -20.67 -5.03
N TYR A 50 -10.99 -20.27 -5.87
CA TYR A 50 -10.50 -18.89 -5.95
C TYR A 50 -10.89 -18.18 -7.25
N ASN A 51 -11.78 -18.77 -8.05
CA ASN A 51 -12.25 -18.23 -9.34
C ASN A 51 -11.10 -17.81 -10.29
N LEU A 52 -10.01 -18.59 -10.30
CA LEU A 52 -8.83 -18.28 -11.12
C LEU A 52 -9.14 -18.49 -12.61
N LYS A 53 -8.85 -17.45 -13.40
CA LYS A 53 -8.93 -17.51 -14.87
C LYS A 53 -7.69 -18.12 -15.54
N SER A 54 -6.54 -18.08 -14.86
CA SER A 54 -5.28 -18.61 -15.40
C SER A 54 -5.34 -20.12 -15.59
N THR A 55 -4.85 -20.59 -16.73
CA THR A 55 -4.72 -22.02 -17.00
C THR A 55 -3.48 -22.64 -16.41
N ASP A 56 -2.43 -21.83 -16.28
CA ASP A 56 -1.07 -22.26 -16.02
C ASP A 56 -0.62 -21.88 -14.62
N LEU A 57 0.32 -22.68 -14.11
CA LEU A 57 0.96 -22.45 -12.84
C LEU A 57 1.86 -21.22 -12.95
N ALA A 58 1.94 -20.42 -11.89
CA ALA A 58 2.75 -19.20 -11.90
C ALA A 58 4.24 -19.52 -12.17
N PRO A 59 4.99 -18.64 -12.86
CA PRO A 59 6.41 -18.86 -13.12
C PRO A 59 7.20 -19.14 -11.83
N GLY A 60 8.06 -20.16 -11.86
CA GLY A 60 8.88 -20.56 -10.71
C GLY A 60 8.13 -21.31 -9.61
N LYS A 61 6.93 -21.81 -9.89
CA LYS A 61 6.18 -22.71 -9.00
C LYS A 61 6.14 -24.11 -9.58
N ASP A 62 6.15 -25.11 -8.70
CA ASP A 62 6.31 -26.51 -9.10
C ASP A 62 5.04 -27.36 -8.95
N SER A 63 4.05 -26.91 -8.14
CA SER A 63 2.84 -27.71 -7.85
C SER A 63 1.62 -26.84 -7.51
N TRP A 64 0.46 -27.23 -8.05
CA TRP A 64 -0.84 -26.69 -7.70
C TRP A 64 -1.26 -27.04 -6.28
N TYR A 65 -0.85 -28.19 -5.75
CA TYR A 65 -1.10 -28.55 -4.35
C TYR A 65 -0.42 -27.54 -3.42
N SER A 66 0.85 -27.23 -3.68
CA SER A 66 1.62 -26.27 -2.89
C SER A 66 1.03 -24.87 -2.95
N GLU A 67 0.57 -24.42 -4.12
CA GLU A 67 -0.08 -23.11 -4.26
C GLU A 67 -1.48 -23.09 -3.60
N TYR A 68 -2.27 -24.15 -3.72
CA TYR A 68 -3.54 -24.25 -3.01
C TYR A 68 -3.33 -24.21 -1.49
N LYS A 69 -2.35 -24.97 -0.99
CA LYS A 69 -1.97 -24.96 0.43
C LYS A 69 -1.54 -23.55 0.87
N ARG A 70 -0.74 -22.86 0.05
CA ARG A 70 -0.32 -21.47 0.31
C ARG A 70 -1.52 -20.54 0.42
N PHE A 71 -2.46 -20.60 -0.53
CA PHE A 71 -3.66 -19.77 -0.48
C PHE A 71 -4.54 -20.12 0.72
N TYR A 72 -4.70 -21.40 1.02
CA TYR A 72 -5.55 -21.82 2.14
C TYR A 72 -5.04 -21.31 3.48
N TYR A 73 -3.73 -21.31 3.72
CA TYR A 73 -3.15 -20.87 4.99
C TYR A 73 -2.76 -19.39 5.04
N HIS A 74 -2.47 -18.77 3.91
CA HIS A 74 -1.89 -17.42 3.86
C HIS A 74 -2.74 -16.39 3.13
N THR A 75 -3.92 -16.74 2.61
CA THR A 75 -4.85 -15.72 2.12
C THR A 75 -5.55 -15.08 3.31
N PRO A 76 -5.43 -13.76 3.52
CA PRO A 76 -6.20 -13.09 4.55
C PRO A 76 -7.69 -13.23 4.23
N ALA A 77 -8.43 -13.88 5.13
CA ALA A 77 -9.84 -14.23 4.94
C ALA A 77 -10.77 -13.56 5.96
N ILE A 78 -10.22 -12.73 6.85
CA ILE A 78 -10.95 -12.12 7.96
C ILE A 78 -10.60 -10.64 8.02
N GLU A 79 -11.62 -9.80 8.06
CA GLU A 79 -11.51 -8.38 8.41
C GLU A 79 -11.30 -8.28 9.93
N SER A 80 -10.08 -7.94 10.35
CA SER A 80 -9.72 -7.92 11.77
C SER A 80 -10.10 -6.61 12.45
N GLU A 81 -9.98 -5.47 11.77
CA GLU A 81 -10.20 -4.13 12.31
C GLU A 81 -10.68 -3.16 11.21
N VAL A 82 -11.47 -2.15 11.61
CA VAL A 82 -11.95 -1.07 10.73
C VAL A 82 -11.57 0.27 11.33
N LEU A 83 -10.79 1.06 10.61
CA LEU A 83 -10.34 2.38 11.03
C LEU A 83 -11.28 3.45 10.45
N THR A 84 -12.09 4.09 11.29
CA THR A 84 -13.20 4.98 10.87
C THR A 84 -12.95 6.46 11.13
N ASN A 85 -11.70 6.86 11.40
CA ASN A 85 -11.40 8.24 11.79
C ASN A 85 -11.37 9.24 10.63
N HIS A 86 -11.33 8.78 9.37
CA HIS A 86 -11.47 9.67 8.21
C HIS A 86 -12.94 9.99 7.95
N THR A 87 -13.25 11.24 7.59
CA THR A 87 -14.62 11.70 7.36
C THR A 87 -15.02 11.72 5.89
N ASP A 88 -14.09 11.39 4.99
CA ASP A 88 -14.30 11.31 3.54
C ASP A 88 -13.41 10.21 2.94
N GLU A 89 -13.49 10.00 1.63
CA GLU A 89 -12.76 8.96 0.90
C GLU A 89 -11.26 8.99 1.21
N VAL A 90 -10.73 7.83 1.60
CA VAL A 90 -9.29 7.59 1.71
C VAL A 90 -8.73 7.45 0.29
N LEU A 91 -7.75 8.27 -0.06
CA LEU A 91 -7.18 8.36 -1.40
C LEU A 91 -5.90 7.55 -1.57
N ASP A 92 -5.12 7.38 -0.51
CA ASP A 92 -3.89 6.59 -0.53
C ASP A 92 -3.57 5.98 0.83
N VAL A 93 -2.81 4.89 0.82
CA VAL A 93 -2.35 4.15 1.99
C VAL A 93 -0.89 3.76 1.79
N ALA A 94 -0.01 4.23 2.67
CA ALA A 94 1.42 3.95 2.63
C ALA A 94 1.88 3.19 3.87
N PHE A 95 2.59 2.09 3.68
CA PHE A 95 3.23 1.35 4.77
C PHE A 95 4.65 1.86 4.99
N SER A 96 5.04 2.02 6.25
CA SER A 96 6.44 2.15 6.63
C SER A 96 7.21 0.85 6.31
N HIS A 97 8.48 0.98 5.94
CA HIS A 97 9.36 -0.14 5.58
C HIS A 97 9.63 -1.07 6.77
N ASN A 98 9.65 -0.52 7.98
CA ASN A 98 9.83 -1.27 9.22
C ASN A 98 8.55 -1.98 9.70
N GLY A 99 7.40 -1.78 9.02
CA GLY A 99 6.13 -2.42 9.32
C GLY A 99 5.47 -1.96 10.63
N LYS A 100 5.91 -0.85 11.22
CA LYS A 100 5.34 -0.31 12.48
C LYS A 100 4.24 0.71 12.26
N TYR A 101 4.23 1.36 11.10
CA TYR A 101 3.29 2.43 10.80
C TYR A 101 2.59 2.25 9.45
N VAL A 102 1.35 2.71 9.40
CA VAL A 102 0.58 2.98 8.17
C VAL A 102 0.26 4.46 8.14
N CYS A 103 0.37 5.09 6.98
CA CYS A 103 -0.14 6.42 6.72
C CYS A 103 -1.35 6.33 5.79
N THR A 104 -2.38 7.12 6.04
CA THR A 104 -3.55 7.27 5.18
C THR A 104 -3.77 8.74 4.85
N THR A 105 -4.09 9.03 3.58
CA THR A 105 -4.47 10.36 3.08
C THR A 105 -5.91 10.34 2.60
N SER A 106 -6.61 11.47 2.65
CA SER A 106 -8.05 11.53 2.39
C SER A 106 -8.49 12.85 1.76
N LYS A 107 -9.66 12.81 1.11
CA LYS A 107 -10.41 14.00 0.70
C LYS A 107 -10.83 14.89 1.87
N ASP A 108 -10.83 14.39 3.10
CA ASP A 108 -11.10 15.18 4.30
C ASP A 108 -9.98 16.17 4.67
N CYS A 109 -8.94 16.29 3.83
CA CYS A 109 -7.76 17.14 4.01
C CYS A 109 -6.82 16.71 5.13
N THR A 110 -7.08 15.58 5.80
CA THR A 110 -6.25 15.08 6.88
C THR A 110 -5.26 14.01 6.40
N VAL A 111 -4.16 13.92 7.13
CA VAL A 111 -3.21 12.81 7.07
C VAL A 111 -3.23 12.13 8.43
N LYS A 112 -3.36 10.81 8.43
CA LYS A 112 -3.35 10.02 9.67
C LYS A 112 -2.25 8.98 9.62
N VAL A 113 -1.50 8.86 10.70
CA VAL A 113 -0.50 7.81 10.89
C VAL A 113 -0.92 6.91 12.02
N TRP A 114 -0.93 5.61 11.74
CA TRP A 114 -1.41 4.55 12.59
C TRP A 114 -0.24 3.70 13.04
N GLU A 115 -0.18 3.34 14.31
CA GLU A 115 0.76 2.34 14.83
C GLU A 115 0.16 0.95 14.65
N ILE A 116 0.85 0.11 13.88
CA ILE A 116 0.45 -1.26 13.57
C ILE A 116 0.63 -2.11 14.83
N GLY A 117 -0.49 -2.61 15.32
CA GLY A 117 -0.61 -3.53 16.44
C GLY A 117 -1.99 -4.17 16.40
N PHE A 118 -2.30 -5.02 17.38
CA PHE A 118 -3.68 -5.43 17.60
C PHE A 118 -4.08 -5.04 19.02
N PRO A 119 -4.92 -4.00 19.21
CA PRO A 119 -5.55 -3.18 18.16
C PRO A 119 -4.61 -2.17 17.49
N THR A 120 -4.93 -1.78 16.26
CA THR A 120 -4.27 -0.68 15.55
C THR A 120 -4.70 0.66 16.15
N THR A 121 -3.75 1.55 16.43
CA THR A 121 -4.04 2.82 17.13
C THR A 121 -3.62 4.05 16.31
N LEU A 122 -4.41 5.12 16.37
CA LEU A 122 -4.07 6.39 15.73
C LEU A 122 -2.96 7.07 16.54
N LYS A 123 -1.80 7.28 15.90
CA LYS A 123 -0.63 7.91 16.53
C LYS A 123 -0.54 9.39 16.23
N TYR A 124 -0.69 9.76 14.96
CA TYR A 124 -0.61 11.16 14.52
C TYR A 124 -1.78 11.49 13.60
N SER A 125 -2.23 12.74 13.64
CA SER A 125 -3.23 13.30 12.72
C SER A 125 -2.88 14.75 12.45
N ALA A 126 -2.82 15.14 11.18
CA ALA A 126 -2.59 16.52 10.76
C ALA A 126 -3.70 16.96 9.79
N ASP A 127 -4.26 18.15 10.02
CA ASP A 127 -5.25 18.78 9.13
C ASP A 127 -4.53 19.77 8.21
N LEU A 128 -4.39 19.41 6.92
CA LEU A 128 -3.64 20.24 5.99
C LEU A 128 -4.47 21.39 5.40
N LYS A 129 -5.79 21.40 5.65
CA LYS A 129 -6.62 22.55 5.33
C LYS A 129 -6.33 23.70 6.28
N GLU A 130 -6.25 23.44 7.58
CA GLU A 130 -5.91 24.48 8.56
C GLU A 130 -4.43 24.85 8.50
N MET A 131 -3.54 23.87 8.31
CA MET A 131 -2.09 24.11 8.34
C MET A 131 -1.54 24.75 7.08
N LEU A 132 -2.05 24.37 5.90
CA LEU A 132 -1.47 24.71 4.59
C LEU A 132 -2.50 25.17 3.55
N GLU A 133 -3.77 25.35 3.94
CA GLU A 133 -4.88 25.73 3.04
C GLU A 133 -5.12 24.71 1.91
N TRP A 134 -4.75 23.44 2.12
CA TRP A 134 -4.98 22.38 1.12
C TRP A 134 -6.46 22.03 1.04
N SER A 135 -6.87 21.56 -0.14
CA SER A 135 -8.23 21.11 -0.40
C SER A 135 -8.39 19.59 -0.31
N LEU A 136 -7.29 18.82 -0.38
CA LEU A 136 -7.25 17.38 -0.10
C LEU A 136 -5.80 16.86 -0.09
N THR A 137 -5.59 15.66 0.48
CA THR A 137 -4.31 14.93 0.46
C THR A 137 -4.44 13.70 -0.44
N GLN A 138 -3.53 13.52 -1.40
CA GLN A 138 -3.68 12.53 -2.49
C GLN A 138 -2.72 11.35 -2.41
N TYR A 139 -1.51 11.56 -1.90
CA TYR A 139 -0.44 10.58 -1.96
C TYR A 139 0.45 10.71 -0.74
N ALA A 140 0.95 9.59 -0.23
CA ALA A 140 1.94 9.58 0.83
C ALA A 140 3.01 8.52 0.61
N VAL A 141 4.23 8.79 1.04
CA VAL A 141 5.34 7.83 0.96
C VAL A 141 6.36 8.07 2.07
N PHE A 142 6.67 7.00 2.80
CA PHE A 142 7.75 7.01 3.78
C PHE A 142 9.10 7.01 3.05
N ASN A 143 10.08 7.73 3.59
CA ASN A 143 11.45 7.58 3.11
C ASN A 143 11.98 6.18 3.49
N LYS A 144 13.08 5.76 2.87
CA LYS A 144 13.67 4.43 3.06
C LYS A 144 14.00 4.06 4.52
N THR A 145 14.24 5.05 5.39
CA THR A 145 14.53 4.82 6.83
C THR A 145 13.32 4.97 7.74
N ASP A 146 12.15 5.31 7.20
CA ASP A 146 10.91 5.68 7.92
C ASP A 146 11.07 6.86 8.90
N ASP A 147 12.09 7.69 8.69
CA ASP A 147 12.35 8.92 9.45
C ASP A 147 11.50 10.10 8.97
N TYR A 148 11.14 10.09 7.69
CA TYR A 148 10.40 11.15 7.04
C TYR A 148 9.20 10.58 6.28
N LEU A 149 8.10 11.31 6.32
CA LEU A 149 6.92 11.03 5.52
C LEU A 149 6.69 12.18 4.55
N LEU A 150 6.71 11.89 3.25
CA LEU A 150 6.28 12.83 2.23
C LEU A 150 4.78 12.65 2.00
N VAL A 151 4.04 13.75 1.99
CA VAL A 151 2.62 13.80 1.67
C VAL A 151 2.43 14.79 0.52
N CYS A 152 1.75 14.37 -0.54
CA CYS A 152 1.35 15.26 -1.63
C CYS A 152 -0.15 15.54 -1.57
N GLY A 153 -0.53 16.75 -1.94
CA GLY A 153 -1.91 17.19 -1.99
C GLY A 153 -2.08 18.37 -2.94
N VAL A 154 -3.29 18.91 -2.97
CA VAL A 154 -3.65 19.98 -3.92
C VAL A 154 -4.45 21.07 -3.22
N ASN A 155 -4.30 22.29 -3.72
CA ASN A 155 -5.20 23.39 -3.38
C ASN A 155 -6.09 23.69 -4.59
N ILE A 156 -7.40 23.47 -4.42
CA ILE A 156 -8.44 23.64 -5.45
C ILE A 156 -9.15 24.99 -5.29
N ASN A 157 -9.15 25.57 -4.08
CA ASN A 157 -9.94 26.75 -3.74
C ASN A 157 -9.11 28.03 -3.54
N GLY A 158 -7.84 28.03 -3.94
CA GLY A 158 -7.00 29.22 -3.89
C GLY A 158 -7.54 30.36 -4.77
N PRO A 159 -7.12 31.62 -4.55
CA PRO A 159 -7.63 32.80 -5.28
C PRO A 159 -7.39 32.78 -6.80
N TYR A 160 -6.70 31.76 -7.32
CA TYR A 160 -6.34 31.58 -8.73
C TYR A 160 -7.10 30.41 -9.40
N TYR A 161 -8.36 30.20 -9.00
CA TYR A 161 -9.28 29.15 -9.48
C TYR A 161 -9.34 28.99 -11.02
N ASN A 162 -8.89 29.98 -11.78
CA ASN A 162 -8.96 29.97 -13.23
C ASN A 162 -7.66 29.64 -13.99
N GLU A 163 -6.49 29.47 -13.34
CA GLU A 163 -5.26 29.26 -14.12
C GLU A 163 -4.42 28.02 -13.80
N PHE A 164 -4.21 27.59 -12.54
CA PHE A 164 -3.46 26.34 -12.30
C PHE A 164 -3.86 25.71 -10.96
N PHE A 165 -4.39 24.48 -10.99
CA PHE A 165 -4.41 23.63 -9.79
C PHE A 165 -2.98 23.57 -9.24
N MET A 166 -2.77 23.95 -7.98
CA MET A 166 -1.44 23.93 -7.39
C MET A 166 -1.24 22.66 -6.58
N GLY A 167 -0.39 21.75 -7.08
CA GLY A 167 0.05 20.62 -6.28
C GLY A 167 1.09 21.06 -5.27
N HIS A 168 1.13 20.37 -4.16
CA HIS A 168 2.05 20.64 -3.07
C HIS A 168 2.55 19.33 -2.49
N GLY A 169 3.79 19.33 -2.02
CA GLY A 169 4.40 18.26 -1.24
C GLY A 169 4.84 18.79 0.13
N ALA A 170 4.43 18.13 1.20
CA ALA A 170 4.85 18.43 2.57
C ALA A 170 5.64 17.24 3.12
N ILE A 171 6.79 17.53 3.75
CA ILE A 171 7.60 16.50 4.41
C ILE A 171 7.41 16.63 5.92
N PHE A 172 7.02 15.54 6.55
CA PHE A 172 6.85 15.38 7.99
C PHE A 172 8.05 14.65 8.59
N ASP A 173 8.48 15.08 9.77
CA ASP A 173 9.48 14.41 10.59
C ASP A 173 8.80 13.40 11.52
N MET A 174 9.07 12.11 11.30
CA MET A 174 8.55 11.03 12.13
C MET A 174 9.31 10.89 13.46
N THR A 175 10.46 11.56 13.61
CA THR A 175 11.29 11.51 14.82
C THR A 175 11.03 12.64 15.79
N GLN A 176 10.44 13.75 15.33
CA GLN A 176 10.14 14.94 16.11
C GLN A 176 8.63 15.24 16.08
N ASP A 177 7.84 14.35 16.67
CA ASP A 177 6.39 14.52 16.91
C ASP A 177 5.58 14.96 15.68
N PHE A 178 5.89 14.40 14.50
CA PHE A 178 5.12 14.61 13.27
C PHE A 178 5.04 16.07 12.83
N THR A 179 6.16 16.78 12.88
CA THR A 179 6.26 18.19 12.48
C THR A 179 6.57 18.36 11.00
N ILE A 180 6.03 19.42 10.37
CA ILE A 180 6.35 19.75 8.98
C ILE A 180 7.71 20.43 8.92
N ILE A 181 8.58 19.91 8.07
CA ILE A 181 9.96 20.41 7.94
C ILE A 181 10.20 21.13 6.62
N ARG A 182 9.37 20.85 5.62
CA ARG A 182 9.45 21.47 4.30
C ARG A 182 8.13 21.33 3.56
N VAL A 183 7.77 22.38 2.83
CA VAL A 183 6.68 22.41 1.87
C VAL A 183 7.25 22.79 0.51
N MET A 184 6.76 22.14 -0.55
CA MET A 184 7.25 22.24 -1.92
C MET A 184 6.05 22.43 -2.85
N GLY A 185 6.18 23.29 -3.86
CA GLY A 185 5.21 23.39 -4.95
C GLY A 185 5.45 22.33 -6.01
N MET A 186 4.38 21.76 -6.54
CA MET A 186 4.36 20.66 -7.51
C MET A 186 3.29 20.94 -8.59
N ASN A 187 3.68 21.47 -9.73
CA ASN A 187 2.73 21.90 -10.77
C ASN A 187 3.07 21.29 -12.12
N PRO A 188 2.27 20.46 -12.77
CA PRO A 188 0.86 20.21 -12.49
C PRO A 188 0.66 19.34 -11.23
N PRO A 189 -0.53 19.44 -10.61
CA PRO A 189 -0.86 18.76 -9.37
C PRO A 189 -0.87 17.22 -9.50
N HIS A 190 -0.92 16.74 -10.73
CA HIS A 190 -0.91 15.32 -11.07
C HIS A 190 0.49 14.71 -11.01
N LEU A 191 1.53 15.53 -10.87
CA LEU A 191 2.89 15.07 -10.59
C LEU A 191 3.05 14.98 -9.08
N PHE A 192 3.13 13.76 -8.56
CA PHE A 192 3.53 13.52 -7.18
C PHE A 192 5.05 13.57 -7.03
N ALA A 193 5.51 13.80 -5.80
CA ALA A 193 6.91 13.66 -5.46
C ALA A 193 7.16 12.26 -4.91
N ASP A 194 8.41 11.82 -5.04
CA ASP A 194 8.87 10.57 -4.44
C ASP A 194 10.32 10.72 -3.96
N TRP A 195 10.76 9.81 -3.09
CA TRP A 195 12.11 9.77 -2.56
C TRP A 195 13.07 9.17 -3.59
N ALA A 196 14.10 9.92 -3.97
CA ALA A 196 15.24 9.36 -4.69
C ALA A 196 16.19 8.61 -3.75
N ASP A 197 16.32 9.09 -2.50
CA ASP A 197 17.10 8.45 -1.45
C ASP A 197 16.54 8.87 -0.07
N THR A 198 17.21 8.50 1.02
CA THR A 198 16.78 8.77 2.41
C THR A 198 16.62 10.26 2.74
N GLU A 199 17.36 11.13 2.05
CA GLU A 199 17.38 12.58 2.30
C GLU A 199 16.92 13.41 1.09
N VAL A 200 16.71 12.81 -0.08
CA VAL A 200 16.41 13.57 -1.30
C VAL A 200 15.08 13.10 -1.86
N CYS A 201 14.16 14.04 -2.03
CA CYS A 201 12.94 13.81 -2.80
C CYS A 201 13.01 14.54 -4.14
N LEU A 202 12.40 13.93 -5.14
CA LEU A 202 12.23 14.49 -6.47
C LEU A 202 10.79 14.95 -6.61
N GLY A 203 10.61 16.17 -7.07
CA GLY A 203 9.30 16.71 -7.43
C GLY A 203 9.38 17.41 -8.78
N GLY A 204 8.31 17.32 -9.57
CA GLY A 204 8.28 17.89 -10.91
C GLY A 204 7.44 19.17 -10.98
N TYR A 205 7.76 20.01 -11.98
CA TYR A 205 6.78 20.91 -12.55
C TYR A 205 6.81 20.89 -14.09
N ALA A 206 5.65 20.94 -14.74
CA ALA A 206 5.53 21.11 -16.18
C ALA A 206 5.18 22.56 -16.49
N THR A 207 5.88 23.12 -17.47
CA THR A 207 5.61 24.47 -17.98
C THR A 207 4.71 24.40 -19.22
N ASN A 208 4.08 25.52 -19.60
CA ASN A 208 3.20 25.63 -20.78
C ASN A 208 3.86 25.27 -22.13
N HIS A 209 5.15 24.93 -22.15
CA HIS A 209 5.92 24.55 -23.34
C HIS A 209 6.28 23.04 -23.38
N ASP A 210 5.46 22.16 -22.76
CA ASP A 210 5.63 20.70 -22.75
C ASP A 210 6.95 20.17 -22.17
N HIS A 211 7.71 21.02 -21.47
CA HIS A 211 8.93 20.62 -20.78
C HIS A 211 8.63 20.28 -19.31
N LEU A 212 8.82 19.01 -18.96
CA LEU A 212 8.85 18.53 -17.58
C LEU A 212 10.20 18.89 -16.94
N THR A 213 10.17 19.73 -15.92
CA THR A 213 11.32 20.02 -15.08
C THR A 213 11.25 19.18 -13.81
N ILE A 214 12.29 18.42 -13.50
CA ILE A 214 12.40 17.65 -12.25
C ILE A 214 13.36 18.39 -11.32
N ASN A 215 12.86 18.79 -10.15
CA ASN A 215 13.62 19.39 -9.08
C ASN A 215 13.97 18.34 -8.02
N SER A 216 15.20 18.39 -7.52
CA SER A 216 15.61 17.65 -6.33
C SER A 216 15.54 18.54 -5.10
N PHE A 217 14.91 18.05 -4.04
CA PHE A 217 14.84 18.72 -2.76
C PHE A 217 15.56 17.87 -1.71
N LYS A 218 16.61 18.44 -1.11
CA LYS A 218 17.37 17.78 -0.05
C LYS A 218 16.84 18.19 1.33
N VAL A 219 16.52 17.19 2.14
CA VAL A 219 16.20 17.33 3.56
C VAL A 219 17.52 17.52 4.33
N PRO A 220 17.68 18.58 5.13
CA PRO A 220 18.88 18.79 5.93
C PRO A 220 19.12 17.64 6.91
N ASP A 221 20.38 17.21 7.06
CA ASP A 221 20.81 16.17 8.00
C ASP A 221 20.33 16.50 9.44
N LYS A 222 19.82 15.48 10.14
CA LYS A 222 19.37 15.52 11.54
C LYS A 222 20.34 16.25 12.46
N ARG A 223 21.66 16.09 12.26
CA ARG A 223 22.70 16.77 13.08
C ARG A 223 22.73 18.29 12.91
N THR A 224 22.36 18.77 11.73
CA THR A 224 22.38 20.20 11.39
C THR A 224 21.14 20.92 11.92
N ARG A 225 20.04 20.19 12.16
CA ARG A 225 18.74 20.72 12.60
C ARG A 225 18.64 21.03 14.09
N MET A 226 19.40 20.34 14.95
CA MET A 226 19.41 20.67 16.39
C MET A 226 19.85 22.12 16.68
N ASN A 227 20.41 22.81 15.67
CA ASN A 227 20.91 24.19 15.77
C ASN A 227 20.08 25.21 14.95
N GLN A 228 18.91 24.85 14.41
CA GLN A 228 18.12 25.73 13.56
C GLN A 228 16.70 25.94 14.12
N GLU A 229 16.23 27.19 14.13
CA GLU A 229 14.84 27.53 14.49
C GLU A 229 13.84 26.95 13.46
N PRO A 230 12.61 26.61 13.88
CA PRO A 230 11.59 26.06 12.99
C PRO A 230 11.34 26.99 11.80
N VAL A 231 11.46 26.44 10.59
CA VAL A 231 11.27 27.18 9.34
C VAL A 231 9.79 27.53 9.20
N LYS A 232 9.47 28.83 9.21
CA LYS A 232 8.12 29.31 8.87
C LYS A 232 7.73 28.79 7.48
N PRO A 233 6.46 28.39 7.26
CA PRO A 233 6.01 27.98 5.94
C PRO A 233 6.34 29.09 4.93
N PRO A 234 6.82 28.73 3.73
CA PRO A 234 7.17 29.71 2.71
C PRO A 234 5.97 30.58 2.37
N ASP A 235 6.19 31.87 2.15
CA ASP A 235 5.16 32.78 1.69
C ASP A 235 4.62 32.28 0.35
N PRO A 236 3.32 31.91 0.25
CA PRO A 236 2.72 31.43 -0.99
C PRO A 236 2.80 32.46 -2.14
N ARG A 237 3.18 33.72 -1.85
CA ARG A 237 3.34 34.81 -2.82
C ARG A 237 4.70 34.84 -3.52
N ARG A 238 5.62 33.91 -3.24
CA ARG A 238 7.00 33.91 -3.79
C ARG A 238 7.27 32.92 -4.92
N TYR A 239 6.22 32.29 -5.47
CA TYR A 239 6.31 31.42 -6.65
C TYR A 239 5.42 31.94 -7.76
#